data_AF-A0A2K2VW23-F1
#
_entry.id   AF-A0A2K2VW23-F1
#
_cell.length_a   1.000
_cell.length_b   1.000
_cell.length_c   1.000
_cell.angle_alpha   90.00
_cell.angle_beta   90.00
_cell.angle_gamma   90.00
#
_symmetry.space_group_name_H-M   'P 1'
#
loop_
_entity.id
_entity.type
_entity.pdbx_description
1 polymer ?
#
loop_
_entity_poly.entity_id
_entity_poly.type
_entity_poly.pdbx_seq_one_letter_code
_entity_poly.pdbx_strand_id
1 'polypeptide(L)' 'MQLFSKLRWQVILIAGLIAAVNPTVSQANPGAAKPVLEIPSPRYDAGTHWEGEVVSHTYQVKNTGSEELQILSVKPG' A
#
# COMPACT_ATOMS: atom_id res chain seq x y z
N MET A 1 40.80 27.45 41.71
CA MET A 1 41.16 28.34 40.58
C MET A 1 42.44 27.80 39.99
N GLN A 2 42.67 27.57 38.72
CA GLN A 2 41.92 27.60 37.48
C GLN A 2 42.83 26.77 36.54
N LEU A 3 42.27 25.75 35.89
CA LEU A 3 41.71 25.89 34.56
C LEU A 3 42.83 25.87 33.49
N PHE A 4 42.93 24.73 32.80
CA PHE A 4 43.30 24.60 31.39
C PHE A 4 44.69 25.11 30.96
N SER A 5 45.62 24.19 30.75
CA SER A 5 46.50 24.33 29.57
C SER A 5 47.09 23.00 29.13
N LYS A 6 47.12 22.81 27.80
CA LYS A 6 47.92 21.83 27.06
C LYS A 6 47.40 20.39 26.97
N LEU A 7 46.27 20.21 26.29
CA LEU A 7 46.11 19.02 25.46
C LEU A 7 45.50 19.40 24.10
N ARG A 8 46.34 19.96 23.23
CA ARG A 8 46.11 19.98 21.79
C ARG A 8 47.14 19.03 21.18
N TRP A 9 46.74 17.82 20.78
CA TRP A 9 47.11 17.23 19.48
C TRP A 9 46.55 15.79 19.32
N GLN A 10 45.76 15.60 18.25
CA GLN A 10 45.42 14.33 17.54
C GLN A 10 44.60 13.31 18.35
N VAL A 11 43.45 12.83 17.88
CA VAL A 11 43.24 12.09 16.62
C VAL A 11 41.82 12.35 16.11
N ILE A 12 41.74 12.95 14.92
CA ILE A 12 40.57 12.87 14.03
C ILE A 12 40.55 11.45 13.44
N LEU A 13 39.35 10.92 13.17
CA LEU A 13 38.99 9.71 12.42
C LEU A 13 38.41 8.62 13.33
N ILE A 14 37.08 8.60 13.52
CA ILE A 14 36.18 7.60 12.92
C ILE A 14 34.82 8.27 12.77
N ALA A 15 34.61 8.98 11.66
CA ALA A 15 33.28 9.38 11.22
C ALA A 15 32.59 8.15 10.61
N GLY A 16 32.14 7.24 11.46
CA GLY A 16 31.29 6.12 11.08
C GLY A 16 29.85 6.60 11.00
N LEU A 17 29.47 7.13 9.84
CA LEU A 17 28.11 7.49 9.48
C LEU A 17 27.22 6.24 9.51
N ILE A 18 26.64 5.91 10.65
CA ILE A 18 25.54 4.94 10.71
C ILE A 18 24.30 5.69 10.21
N ALA A 19 24.11 5.70 8.90
CA ALA A 19 22.85 6.10 8.31
C ALA A 19 21.79 5.14 8.86
N ALA A 20 20.99 5.60 9.82
CA ALA A 20 19.83 4.88 10.29
C ALA A 20 18.88 4.71 9.10
N VAL A 21 18.92 3.54 8.47
CA VAL A 21 17.86 3.07 7.57
C VAL A 21 16.65 2.79 8.43
N ASN A 22 15.90 3.85 8.74
CA ASN A 22 14.59 3.69 9.33
C ASN A 22 13.70 3.02 8.28
N PRO A 23 13.19 1.79 8.51
CA PRO A 23 12.13 1.30 7.65
C PRO A 23 10.94 2.25 7.87
N THR A 24 10.59 3.02 6.84
CA THR A 24 9.27 3.66 6.77
C THR A 24 8.25 2.53 6.70
N VAL A 25 7.86 2.04 7.88
CA VAL A 25 6.66 1.24 8.04
C VAL A 25 5.54 2.15 7.58
N SER A 26 4.98 1.87 6.41
CA SER A 26 3.86 2.63 5.85
C SER A 26 2.66 2.38 6.76
N GLN A 27 2.56 3.16 7.82
CA GLN A 27 1.51 3.05 8.82
C GLN A 27 0.23 3.53 8.14
N ALA A 28 -0.57 2.58 7.66
CA ALA A 28 -1.87 2.87 7.08
C ALA A 28 -2.69 3.63 8.13
N ASN A 29 -2.90 4.92 7.90
CA ASN A 29 -3.69 5.77 8.78
C ASN A 29 -5.13 5.20 8.81
N PRO A 30 -5.65 4.71 9.94
CA PRO A 30 -6.96 4.07 10.00
C PRO A 30 -8.16 5.00 9.72
N GLY A 31 -7.93 6.26 9.36
CA GLY A 31 -8.96 7.28 9.18
C GLY A 31 -8.87 8.11 7.91
N ALA A 32 -7.99 7.80 6.96
CA ALA A 32 -8.06 8.45 5.65
C ALA A 32 -9.30 7.92 4.92
N ALA A 33 -10.30 8.78 4.74
CA ALA A 33 -11.44 8.47 3.91
C ALA A 33 -10.92 8.11 2.51
N LYS A 34 -11.39 6.98 1.98
CA LYS A 34 -10.99 6.48 0.67
C LYS A 34 -12.09 5.61 0.10
N PRO A 35 -12.26 5.56 -1.23
CA PRO A 35 -13.17 4.62 -1.85
C PRO A 35 -12.61 3.20 -1.71
N VAL A 36 -13.48 2.24 -1.40
CA VAL A 36 -13.10 0.83 -1.27
C VAL A 36 -14.07 0.01 -2.10
N LEU A 37 -13.54 -0.63 -3.14
CA LEU A 37 -14.32 -1.50 -4.01
C LEU A 37 -14.32 -2.92 -3.42
N GLU A 38 -15.51 -3.46 -3.20
CA GLU A 38 -15.73 -4.83 -2.78
C GLU A 38 -16.62 -5.55 -3.81
N ILE A 39 -16.22 -6.76 -4.20
CA ILE A 39 -17.01 -7.66 -5.04
C ILE A 39 -17.34 -8.88 -4.19
N PRO A 40 -18.58 -9.02 -3.69
CA PRO A 40 -18.95 -10.10 -2.76
C PRO A 40 -18.75 -11.51 -3.34
N SER A 41 -18.86 -11.65 -4.67
CA SER A 41 -18.65 -12.90 -5.37
C SER A 41 -17.75 -12.65 -6.58
N PRO A 42 -16.42 -12.63 -6.38
CA PRO A 42 -15.46 -12.23 -7.43
C PRO A 42 -15.23 -13.33 -8.46
N ARG A 43 -15.72 -14.55 -8.20
CA ARG A 43 -15.57 -15.70 -9.09
C ARG A 43 -16.94 -16.19 -9.51
N TYR A 44 -17.05 -16.45 -10.80
CA TYR A 44 -18.20 -17.12 -11.40
C TYR A 44 -17.67 -18.33 -12.16
N ASP A 45 -18.29 -19.48 -11.94
CA ASP A 45 -18.09 -20.67 -12.74
C ASP A 45 -19.30 -20.79 -13.67
N ALA A 46 -19.06 -20.68 -14.97
CA ALA A 46 -20.09 -20.89 -15.97
C ALA A 46 -20.52 -22.37 -16.00
N GLY A 47 -19.61 -23.30 -15.71
CA GLY A 47 -19.87 -24.72 -15.82
C GLY A 47 -19.84 -25.20 -17.27
N THR A 48 -20.69 -26.18 -17.60
CA THR A 48 -20.75 -26.81 -18.93
C THR A 48 -21.90 -26.22 -19.74
N HIS A 49 -21.60 -25.72 -20.93
CA HIS A 49 -22.56 -25.16 -21.88
C HIS A 49 -22.42 -25.78 -23.26
N TRP A 50 -23.49 -25.71 -24.04
CA TRP A 50 -23.48 -26.20 -25.42
C TRP A 50 -23.00 -25.12 -26.38
N GLU A 51 -22.52 -25.55 -27.55
CA GLU A 51 -22.09 -24.62 -28.59
C GLU A 51 -23.29 -23.77 -29.09
N GLY A 52 -23.06 -22.46 -29.23
CA GLY A 52 -24.09 -21.49 -29.61
C GLY A 52 -24.89 -20.92 -28.44
N GLU A 53 -24.65 -21.38 -27.22
CA GLU A 53 -25.31 -20.86 -26.01
C GLU A 53 -24.66 -19.55 -25.55
N VAL A 54 -25.48 -18.55 -25.21
CA VAL A 54 -25.02 -17.27 -24.66
C VAL A 54 -25.08 -17.31 -23.14
N VAL A 55 -23.92 -17.33 -22.50
CA VAL A 55 -23.80 -17.27 -21.04
C VAL A 55 -23.64 -15.82 -20.60
N SER A 56 -24.56 -15.34 -19.76
CA SER A 56 -24.54 -13.98 -19.20
C SER A 56 -24.44 -14.05 -17.68
N HIS A 57 -23.51 -13.30 -17.11
CA HIS A 57 -23.37 -13.18 -15.66
C HIS A 57 -23.15 -11.72 -15.24
N THR A 58 -23.79 -11.35 -14.13
CA THR A 58 -23.75 -9.98 -13.60
C THR A 58 -23.04 -9.98 -12.25
N TYR A 59 -21.94 -9.24 -12.15
CA TYR A 59 -21.26 -9.01 -10.89
C TYR A 59 -21.86 -7.83 -10.13
N GLN A 60 -22.04 -8.01 -8.83
CA GLN A 60 -22.40 -6.92 -7.92
C GLN A 60 -21.13 -6.28 -7.38
N VAL A 61 -21.06 -4.95 -7.42
CA VAL A 61 -19.96 -4.17 -6.88
C VAL A 61 -20.50 -3.24 -5.81
N LYS A 62 -19.82 -3.21 -4.66
CA LYS A 62 -20.18 -2.35 -3.53
C LYS A 62 -19.02 -1.44 -3.20
N ASN A 63 -19.31 -0.15 -3.03
CA ASN A 63 -18.38 0.76 -2.38
C ASN A 63 -18.57 0.65 -0.86
N THR A 64 -17.58 0.09 -0.18
CA THR A 64 -17.52 0.03 1.30
C THR A 64 -16.63 1.10 1.90
N GLY A 65 -16.08 1.97 1.05
CA GLY A 65 -15.32 3.15 1.45
C GLY A 65 -16.23 4.30 1.89
N SER A 66 -15.60 5.34 2.40
CA SER A 66 -16.26 6.56 2.86
C SER A 66 -16.24 7.70 1.83
N GLU A 67 -15.64 7.47 0.67
CA GLU A 67 -15.60 8.42 -0.46
C GLU A 67 -16.24 7.83 -1.70
N GLU A 68 -16.55 8.67 -2.69
CA GLU A 68 -17.13 8.25 -3.97
C GLU A 68 -16.20 7.32 -4.75
N LEU A 69 -16.72 6.17 -5.19
CA LEU A 69 -16.00 5.21 -6.02
C LEU A 69 -16.34 5.42 -7.50
N GLN A 70 -15.34 5.76 -8.30
CA GLN A 70 -15.45 5.88 -9.76
C GLN A 70 -14.77 4.68 -10.44
N ILE A 71 -15.52 3.98 -11.28
CA ILE A 71 -15.01 2.84 -12.06
C ILE A 71 -14.64 3.34 -13.46
N LEU A 72 -13.34 3.43 -13.75
CA LEU A 72 -12.83 4.01 -14.99
C LEU A 72 -12.69 2.99 -16.13
N SER A 73 -12.48 1.71 -15.80
CA SER A 73 -12.31 0.65 -16.79
C SER A 73 -12.70 -0.70 -16.20
N VAL A 74 -13.31 -1.53 -17.04
CA VAL A 74 -13.64 -2.93 -16.76
C VAL A 74 -13.00 -3.77 -17.85
N LYS A 75 -12.40 -4.90 -17.48
CA LYS A 75 -11.78 -5.85 -18.42
C LYS A 75 -12.29 -7.26 -18.15
N PRO A 76 -12.56 -8.07 -19.19
CA PRO A 76 -12.72 -9.51 -19.01
C PRO A 76 -11.39 -10.10 -18.52
N GLY A 77 -11.47 -10.98 -17.52
CA GLY A 77 -10.34 -11.69 -16.92
C GLY A 77 -10.00 -12.98 -17.65
#